data_AF-D5C4K0-F1
#
_entry.id   AF-D5C4K0-F1
#
_cell.length_a   1.000
_cell.length_b   1.000
_cell.length_c   1.000
_cell.angle_alpha   90.00
_cell.angle_beta   90.00
_cell.angle_gamma   90.00
#
_symmetry.space_group_name_H-M   'P 1'
#
loop_
_entity.id
_entity.type
_entity.pdbx_description
1 polymer ?
#
loop_
_entity_poly.entity_id
_entity_poly.type
_entity_poly.pdbx_seq_one_letter_code
_entity_poly.pdbx_strand_id
1 'polypeptide(L)'
;MNKERYLLGWALIILLITLPSVAAETLYRWTDASGTARYGYQPPLGIQAVPAAEVQRELMRREPPVSCPELEIEHLHLINKEISRVKAMPAGLGLDYELTPAAKRELILDLLAHRAALITGRSALDFHSSKNYEFDHLRAQYEQEKTRLLETLEDQESMLRAQRIQIERERRRAEAALHLLHRPLPVLVW
;
A
#
# COMPACT_ATOMS: atom_id res chain seq x y z
N MET A 1 -33.97 35.50 14.62
CA MET A 1 -33.84 34.55 13.48
C MET A 1 -32.42 34.71 12.95
N ASN A 2 -31.53 33.80 13.36
CA ASN A 2 -30.09 34.08 13.49
C ASN A 2 -29.33 33.82 12.19
N LYS A 3 -28.91 34.91 11.52
CA LYS A 3 -28.12 34.92 10.28
C LYS A 3 -26.85 34.05 10.37
N GLU A 4 -26.30 33.89 11.56
CA GLU A 4 -25.07 33.10 11.81
C GLU A 4 -25.26 31.59 11.59
N ARG A 5 -26.47 31.05 11.85
CA ARG A 5 -26.76 29.63 11.59
C ARG A 5 -26.85 29.31 10.10
N TYR A 6 -27.26 30.29 9.29
CA TYR A 6 -27.34 30.15 7.84
C TYR A 6 -25.94 30.13 7.21
N LEU A 7 -25.06 31.02 7.65
CA LEU A 7 -23.68 31.09 7.13
C LEU A 7 -22.86 29.84 7.48
N LEU A 8 -23.03 29.29 8.69
CA LEU A 8 -22.42 28.01 9.07
C LEU A 8 -22.95 26.83 8.25
N GLY A 9 -24.25 26.81 7.94
CA GLY A 9 -24.84 25.80 7.06
C GLY A 9 -24.29 25.85 5.64
N TRP A 10 -24.15 27.05 5.06
CA TRP A 10 -23.55 27.22 3.73
C TRP A 10 -22.06 26.88 3.69
N ALA A 11 -21.31 27.23 4.74
CA ALA A 11 -19.90 26.86 4.85
C ALA A 11 -19.71 25.34 4.91
N LEU A 12 -20.61 24.61 5.59
CA LEU A 12 -20.56 23.14 5.66
C LEU A 12 -20.90 22.48 4.31
N ILE A 13 -21.83 23.06 3.54
CA ILE A 13 -22.18 22.58 2.20
C ILE A 13 -21.04 22.84 1.21
N ILE A 14 -20.42 24.03 1.25
CA ILE A 14 -19.26 24.34 0.39
C ILE A 14 -18.09 23.41 0.72
N LEU A 15 -17.85 23.14 2.02
CA LEU A 15 -16.82 22.19 2.45
C LEU A 15 -17.09 20.77 1.93
N LEU A 16 -18.35 20.32 1.89
CA LEU A 16 -18.73 19.03 1.32
C LEU A 16 -18.56 18.95 -0.21
N ILE A 17 -18.74 20.06 -0.92
CA ILE A 17 -18.59 20.13 -2.39
C ILE A 17 -17.11 20.14 -2.81
N THR A 18 -16.21 20.59 -1.93
CA THR A 18 -14.75 20.60 -2.19
C THR A 18 -14.04 19.30 -1.84
N LEU A 19 -14.74 18.25 -1.36
CA LEU A 19 -14.10 16.94 -1.30
C LEU A 19 -13.76 16.54 -2.74
N PRO A 20 -12.49 16.28 -3.08
CA PRO A 20 -12.16 15.68 -4.36
C PRO A 20 -12.95 14.38 -4.42
N SER A 21 -13.87 14.31 -5.38
CA SER A 21 -14.43 13.03 -5.80
C SER A 21 -13.21 12.13 -6.02
N VAL A 22 -13.07 11.10 -5.19
CA VAL A 22 -12.16 9.99 -5.46
C VAL A 22 -12.77 9.32 -6.69
N ALA A 23 -12.50 9.91 -7.85
CA ALA A 23 -12.85 9.36 -9.12
C ALA A 23 -12.16 8.00 -9.15
N ALA A 24 -12.94 6.93 -9.25
CA ALA A 24 -12.40 5.63 -9.58
C ALA A 24 -11.47 5.82 -10.79
N GLU A 25 -10.16 5.68 -10.58
CA GLU A 25 -9.19 5.96 -11.62
C GLU A 25 -9.52 5.04 -12.80
N THR A 26 -9.88 5.64 -13.93
CA THR A 26 -10.31 4.86 -15.09
C THR A 26 -9.09 4.16 -15.67
N LEU A 27 -9.11 2.82 -15.71
CA LEU A 27 -8.04 2.06 -16.33
C LEU A 27 -8.09 2.26 -17.86
N TYR A 28 -7.01 2.78 -18.43
CA TYR A 28 -6.86 2.95 -19.88
C TYR A 28 -5.97 1.87 -20.47
N ARG A 29 -6.19 1.60 -21.75
CA ARG A 29 -5.33 0.80 -22.64
C ARG A 29 -4.80 1.71 -23.74
N TRP A 30 -3.51 1.64 -24.02
CA TRP A 30 -2.89 2.30 -25.17
C TRP A 30 -1.82 1.42 -25.80
N THR A 31 -1.34 1.80 -26.98
CA THR A 31 -0.19 1.15 -27.62
C THR A 31 1.01 2.07 -27.49
N ASP A 32 2.12 1.56 -26.95
CA ASP A 32 3.35 2.33 -26.82
C ASP A 32 4.09 2.47 -28.16
N ALA A 33 5.18 3.25 -28.17
CA ALA A 33 5.98 3.47 -29.38
C ALA A 33 6.64 2.19 -29.93
N SER A 34 6.69 1.11 -29.15
CA SER A 34 7.19 -0.20 -29.59
C SER A 34 6.11 -1.10 -30.20
N GLY A 35 4.87 -0.60 -30.31
CA GLY A 35 3.72 -1.39 -30.76
C GLY A 35 3.17 -2.31 -29.67
N THR A 36 3.59 -2.16 -28.42
CA THR A 36 3.14 -3.02 -27.31
C THR A 36 1.93 -2.39 -26.61
N ALA A 37 0.88 -3.18 -26.39
CA ALA A 37 -0.25 -2.75 -25.59
C ALA A 37 0.15 -2.57 -24.11
N ARG A 38 -0.23 -1.43 -23.53
CA ARG A 38 0.01 -1.03 -22.14
C ARG A 38 -1.28 -0.68 -21.44
N TYR A 39 -1.25 -0.82 -20.13
CA TYR A 39 -2.36 -0.45 -19.25
C TYR A 39 -1.90 0.45 -18.12
N GLY A 40 -2.78 1.36 -17.70
CA GLY A 40 -2.55 2.25 -16.57
C GLY A 40 -3.58 3.36 -16.48
N TYR A 41 -3.51 4.14 -15.40
CA TYR A 41 -4.44 5.23 -15.12
C TYR A 41 -4.12 6.52 -15.86
N GLN A 42 -2.84 6.72 -16.18
CA GLN A 42 -2.35 7.92 -16.85
C GLN A 42 -1.63 7.54 -18.14
N PRO A 43 -2.31 7.59 -19.29
CA PRO A 43 -1.66 7.35 -20.57
C PRO A 43 -0.67 8.50 -20.90
N PRO A 44 0.41 8.22 -21.64
CA PRO A 44 1.34 9.26 -22.08
C PRO A 44 0.65 10.31 -22.96
N LEU A 45 1.09 11.57 -22.83
CA LEU A 45 0.54 12.68 -23.61
C LEU A 45 0.71 12.44 -25.12
N GLY A 46 -0.36 12.69 -25.88
CA GLY A 46 -0.36 12.55 -27.33
C GLY A 46 -0.55 11.13 -27.86
N ILE A 47 -0.71 10.12 -26.98
CA ILE A 47 -1.06 8.76 -27.39
C ILE A 47 -2.57 8.55 -27.32
N GLN A 48 -3.14 7.90 -28.34
CA GLN A 48 -4.53 7.48 -28.30
C GLN A 48 -4.70 6.35 -27.28
N ALA A 49 -5.41 6.66 -26.19
CA ALA A 49 -5.75 5.72 -25.14
C ALA A 49 -7.27 5.49 -25.13
N VAL A 50 -7.67 4.24 -24.94
CA VAL A 50 -9.07 3.82 -24.90
C VAL A 50 -9.35 3.26 -23.50
N PRO A 51 -10.47 3.61 -22.85
CA PRO A 51 -10.88 2.99 -21.61
C PRO A 51 -10.90 1.46 -21.73
N ALA A 52 -10.26 0.74 -20.80
CA ALA A 52 -10.18 -0.71 -20.85
C ALA A 52 -11.57 -1.37 -20.86
N ALA A 53 -12.54 -0.77 -20.16
CA ALA A 53 -13.94 -1.20 -20.14
C ALA A 53 -14.64 -1.06 -21.51
N GLU A 54 -14.24 -0.10 -22.36
CA GLU A 54 -14.76 0.03 -23.72
C GLU A 54 -14.22 -1.07 -24.63
N VAL A 55 -12.92 -1.35 -24.52
CA VAL A 55 -12.28 -2.47 -25.24
C VAL A 55 -12.95 -3.79 -24.88
N GLN A 56 -13.25 -4.01 -23.60
CA GLN A 56 -14.01 -5.20 -23.16
C GLN A 56 -15.41 -5.24 -23.80
N ARG A 57 -16.15 -4.13 -23.76
CA ARG A 57 -17.50 -4.06 -24.36
C ARG A 57 -17.47 -4.35 -25.86
N GLU A 58 -16.48 -3.85 -26.59
CA GLU A 58 -16.34 -4.11 -28.02
C GLU A 58 -16.04 -5.58 -28.32
N LEU A 59 -15.15 -6.21 -27.55
CA LEU A 59 -14.87 -7.64 -27.66
C LEU A 59 -16.12 -8.48 -27.41
N MET A 60 -16.91 -8.13 -26.38
CA MET A 60 -18.13 -8.84 -26.01
C MET A 60 -19.31 -8.60 -26.98
N ARG A 61 -19.33 -7.48 -27.72
CA ARG A 61 -20.45 -7.08 -28.59
C ARG A 61 -20.40 -7.72 -29.98
N ARG A 62 -19.25 -8.24 -30.42
CA ARG A 62 -19.11 -8.86 -31.75
C ARG A 62 -19.68 -10.29 -31.73
N GLU A 63 -20.91 -10.48 -32.19
CA GLU A 63 -21.42 -11.80 -32.61
C GLU A 63 -20.74 -12.28 -33.91
N PRO A 64 -20.59 -13.60 -34.12
CA PRO A 64 -19.51 -14.15 -34.95
C PRO A 64 -19.87 -14.08 -36.44
N PRO A 65 -18.88 -13.77 -37.29
CA PRO A 65 -18.10 -14.87 -37.82
C PRO A 65 -16.59 -14.59 -37.82
N VAL A 66 -15.83 -15.68 -37.66
CA VAL A 66 -14.37 -15.80 -37.63
C VAL A 66 -13.73 -15.55 -36.24
N SER A 67 -13.68 -16.62 -35.44
CA SER A 67 -12.68 -16.91 -34.39
C SER A 67 -12.41 -15.86 -33.30
N CYS A 68 -13.35 -15.65 -32.35
CA CYS A 68 -13.08 -14.82 -31.16
C CYS A 68 -12.44 -15.50 -29.93
N PRO A 69 -12.20 -16.83 -29.83
CA PRO A 69 -11.37 -17.36 -28.75
C PRO A 69 -9.95 -16.80 -28.82
N GLU A 70 -9.39 -16.64 -30.02
CA GLU A 70 -8.01 -16.19 -30.22
C GLU A 70 -7.81 -14.74 -29.80
N LEU A 71 -8.78 -13.85 -30.07
CA LEU A 71 -8.74 -12.44 -29.65
C LEU A 71 -8.89 -12.28 -28.13
N GLU A 72 -9.77 -13.05 -27.50
CA GLU A 72 -9.91 -13.09 -26.04
C GLU A 72 -8.64 -13.67 -25.39
N ILE A 73 -8.09 -14.75 -25.94
CA ILE A 73 -6.84 -15.38 -25.49
C ILE A 73 -5.67 -14.41 -25.63
N GLU A 74 -5.57 -13.68 -26.75
CA GLU A 74 -4.54 -12.67 -26.97
C GLU A 74 -4.66 -11.54 -25.93
N HIS A 75 -5.87 -11.03 -25.71
CA HIS A 75 -6.09 -9.96 -24.75
C HIS A 75 -5.81 -10.41 -23.30
N LEU A 76 -6.20 -11.64 -22.94
CA LEU A 76 -5.82 -12.26 -21.67
C LEU A 76 -4.31 -12.44 -21.55
N HIS A 77 -3.63 -12.83 -22.63
CA HIS A 77 -2.17 -12.94 -22.66
C HIS A 77 -1.49 -11.59 -22.42
N LEU A 78 -1.98 -10.53 -23.05
CA LEU A 78 -1.48 -9.16 -22.84
C LEU A 78 -1.65 -8.70 -21.39
N ILE A 79 -2.81 -8.98 -20.78
CA ILE A 79 -3.04 -8.66 -19.36
C ILE A 79 -2.08 -9.43 -18.45
N ASN A 80 -1.89 -10.74 -18.69
CA ASN A 80 -0.95 -11.54 -17.90
C ASN A 80 0.50 -11.03 -18.05
N LYS A 81 0.91 -10.65 -19.26
CA LYS A 81 2.21 -10.05 -19.54
C LYS A 81 2.38 -8.75 -18.77
N GLU A 82 1.33 -7.93 -18.72
CA GLU A 82 1.38 -6.66 -18.01
C GLU A 82 1.41 -6.81 -16.49
N ILE A 83 0.64 -7.75 -15.92
CA ILE A 83 0.73 -8.11 -14.50
C ILE A 83 2.16 -8.53 -14.14
N SER A 84 2.78 -9.39 -14.95
CA SER A 84 4.16 -9.83 -14.74
C SER A 84 5.15 -8.67 -14.82
N ARG A 85 4.98 -7.76 -15.79
CA ARG A 85 5.81 -6.55 -15.91
C ARG A 85 5.69 -5.67 -14.68
N VAL A 86 4.46 -5.34 -14.27
CA VAL A 86 4.21 -4.47 -13.11
C VAL A 86 4.80 -5.11 -11.86
N LYS A 87 4.61 -6.43 -11.64
CA LYS A 87 5.26 -7.15 -10.53
C LYS A 87 6.78 -7.01 -10.53
N ALA A 88 7.41 -7.13 -11.69
CA ALA A 88 8.87 -7.03 -11.85
C ALA A 88 9.42 -5.60 -11.70
N MET A 89 8.60 -4.56 -11.91
CA MET A 89 9.06 -3.17 -11.70
C MET A 89 9.35 -2.91 -10.21
N PRO A 90 10.49 -2.31 -9.85
CA PRO A 90 10.72 -1.86 -8.48
C PRO A 90 9.67 -0.80 -8.11
N ALA A 91 9.05 -0.95 -6.93
CA ALA A 91 8.18 0.07 -6.37
C ALA A 91 9.05 1.06 -5.57
N GLY A 92 8.85 2.36 -5.75
CA GLY A 92 9.70 3.37 -5.12
C GLY A 92 8.98 4.69 -4.88
N LEU A 93 9.48 5.46 -3.92
CA LEU A 93 9.14 6.86 -3.64
C LEU A 93 10.29 7.75 -4.11
N GLY A 94 10.70 7.60 -5.37
CA GLY A 94 11.83 8.33 -5.96
C GLY A 94 11.42 9.07 -7.23
N LEU A 95 12.17 10.10 -7.60
CA LEU A 95 11.98 10.90 -8.82
C LEU A 95 11.98 10.04 -10.11
N ASP A 96 12.61 8.86 -10.06
CA ASP A 96 12.71 7.92 -11.18
C ASP A 96 11.58 6.87 -11.22
N TYR A 97 10.69 6.83 -10.21
CA TYR A 97 9.67 5.79 -10.06
C TYR A 97 8.26 6.40 -10.02
N GLU A 98 7.52 6.23 -11.12
CA GLU A 98 6.14 6.75 -11.29
C GLU A 98 5.09 5.98 -10.47
N LEU A 99 5.43 4.79 -9.92
CA LEU A 99 4.50 3.91 -9.22
C LEU A 99 4.85 3.74 -7.74
N THR A 100 4.04 4.34 -6.87
CA THR A 100 4.08 4.07 -5.42
C THR A 100 3.73 2.60 -5.14
N PRO A 101 4.18 2.01 -4.02
CA PRO A 101 3.80 0.64 -3.65
C PRO A 101 2.27 0.42 -3.59
N ALA A 102 1.52 1.44 -3.17
CA ALA A 102 0.06 1.40 -3.13
C ALA A 102 -0.53 1.43 -4.56
N ALA A 103 -0.13 2.38 -5.39
CA ALA A 103 -0.60 2.48 -6.78
C ALA A 103 -0.25 1.23 -7.61
N LYS A 104 0.93 0.64 -7.36
CA LYS A 104 1.33 -0.64 -7.96
C LYS A 104 0.38 -1.77 -7.59
N ARG A 105 -0.06 -1.83 -6.33
CA ARG A 105 -0.97 -2.86 -5.85
C ARG A 105 -2.36 -2.69 -6.45
N GLU A 106 -2.89 -1.46 -6.44
CA GLU A 106 -4.19 -1.14 -7.07
C GLU A 106 -4.18 -1.51 -8.55
N LEU A 107 -3.15 -1.09 -9.30
CA LEU A 107 -3.02 -1.44 -10.72
C LEU A 107 -3.03 -2.96 -10.96
N ILE A 108 -2.40 -3.75 -10.10
CA ILE A 108 -2.44 -5.22 -10.20
C ILE A 108 -3.86 -5.75 -9.94
N LEU A 109 -4.58 -5.20 -8.95
CA LEU A 109 -5.95 -5.60 -8.63
C LEU A 109 -6.90 -5.26 -9.78
N ASP A 110 -6.78 -4.07 -10.37
CA ASP A 110 -7.57 -3.66 -11.53
C ASP A 110 -7.31 -4.54 -12.75
N LEU A 111 -6.04 -4.90 -13.00
CA LEU A 111 -5.70 -5.83 -14.08
C LEU A 111 -6.29 -7.23 -13.83
N LEU A 112 -6.32 -7.68 -12.58
CA LEU A 112 -6.95 -8.96 -12.21
C LEU A 112 -8.47 -8.92 -12.32
N ALA A 113 -9.10 -7.81 -11.93
CA ALA A 113 -10.53 -7.56 -12.08
C ALA A 113 -10.91 -7.57 -13.57
N HIS A 114 -10.13 -6.88 -14.40
CA HIS A 114 -10.31 -6.86 -15.85
C HIS A 114 -10.15 -8.25 -16.49
N ARG A 115 -9.16 -9.02 -16.04
CA ARG A 115 -8.99 -10.42 -16.45
C ARG A 115 -10.19 -11.28 -16.09
N ALA A 116 -10.70 -11.16 -14.86
CA ALA A 116 -11.87 -11.90 -14.41
C ALA A 116 -13.13 -11.51 -15.20
N ALA A 117 -13.28 -10.23 -15.53
CA ALA A 117 -14.34 -9.68 -16.35
C ALA A 117 -14.37 -10.30 -17.76
N LEU A 118 -13.19 -10.44 -18.40
CA LEU A 118 -13.06 -11.09 -19.70
C LEU A 118 -13.42 -12.57 -19.66
N ILE A 119 -12.98 -13.30 -18.62
CA ILE A 119 -13.26 -14.75 -18.51
C ILE A 119 -14.75 -15.02 -18.23
N THR A 120 -15.39 -14.15 -17.44
CA THR A 120 -16.75 -14.41 -16.93
C THR A 120 -17.85 -13.69 -17.71
N GLY A 121 -17.50 -12.77 -18.61
CA GLY A 121 -18.47 -11.91 -19.29
C GLY A 121 -19.09 -10.84 -18.40
N ARG A 122 -18.61 -10.67 -17.16
CA ARG A 122 -19.14 -9.68 -16.18
C ARG A 122 -18.37 -8.36 -16.25
N SER A 123 -18.88 -7.33 -15.57
CA SER A 123 -18.19 -6.04 -15.51
C SER A 123 -16.95 -6.14 -14.62
N ALA A 124 -15.83 -5.51 -14.99
CA ALA A 124 -14.65 -5.40 -14.12
C ALA A 124 -14.98 -4.74 -12.77
N LEU A 125 -15.95 -3.83 -12.75
CA LEU A 125 -16.44 -3.17 -11.54
C LEU A 125 -17.07 -4.14 -10.53
N ASP A 126 -17.64 -5.26 -11.00
CA ASP A 126 -18.23 -6.27 -10.11
C ASP A 126 -17.15 -7.01 -9.28
N PHE A 127 -15.91 -7.01 -9.79
CA PHE A 127 -14.74 -7.57 -9.12
C PHE A 127 -14.01 -6.55 -8.24
N HIS A 128 -14.29 -5.25 -8.39
CA HIS A 128 -13.91 -4.17 -7.48
C HIS A 128 -14.79 -4.15 -6.22
N SER A 129 -15.05 -5.32 -5.64
CA SER A 129 -16.00 -5.53 -4.54
C SER A 129 -15.92 -4.43 -3.47
N SER A 130 -17.10 -3.97 -3.04
CA SER A 130 -17.33 -3.09 -1.87
C SER A 130 -16.77 -3.61 -0.53
N LYS A 131 -16.11 -4.77 -0.52
CA LYS A 131 -15.39 -5.37 0.61
C LYS A 131 -14.02 -4.74 0.89
N ASN A 132 -13.58 -3.74 0.12
CA ASN A 132 -12.39 -2.96 0.47
C ASN A 132 -12.45 -2.41 1.91
N TYR A 133 -13.64 -2.07 2.41
CA TYR A 133 -13.83 -1.67 3.81
C TYR A 133 -13.44 -2.77 4.83
N GLU A 134 -13.76 -4.05 4.58
CA GLU A 134 -13.36 -5.15 5.47
C GLU A 134 -11.85 -5.35 5.46
N PHE A 135 -11.22 -5.20 4.29
CA PHE A 135 -9.77 -5.38 4.14
C PHE A 135 -8.98 -4.20 4.73
N ASP A 136 -9.49 -2.98 4.57
CA ASP A 136 -8.93 -1.77 5.18
C ASP A 136 -9.09 -1.79 6.70
N HIS A 137 -10.23 -2.29 7.20
CA HIS A 137 -10.43 -2.51 8.63
C HIS A 137 -9.46 -3.55 9.20
N LEU A 138 -9.30 -4.70 8.53
CA LEU A 138 -8.31 -5.71 8.91
C LEU A 138 -6.87 -5.16 8.89
N ARG A 139 -6.55 -4.32 7.90
CA ARG A 139 -5.24 -3.65 7.82
C ARG A 139 -5.03 -2.69 9.00
N ALA A 140 -6.04 -1.88 9.33
CA ALA A 140 -5.97 -0.96 10.46
C ALA A 140 -5.77 -1.72 11.78
N GLN A 141 -6.47 -2.84 11.97
CA GLN A 141 -6.30 -3.71 13.13
C GLN A 141 -4.88 -4.29 13.20
N TYR A 142 -4.36 -4.79 12.08
CA TYR A 142 -3.01 -5.35 12.03
C TYR A 142 -1.92 -4.30 12.33
N GLU A 143 -2.03 -3.10 11.76
CA GLU A 143 -1.07 -2.01 12.06
C GLU A 143 -1.17 -1.57 13.53
N GLN A 144 -2.38 -1.55 14.10
CA GLN A 144 -2.57 -1.25 15.52
C GLN A 144 -1.99 -2.33 16.45
N GLU A 145 -2.13 -3.61 16.10
CA GLU A 145 -1.50 -4.69 16.86
C GLU A 145 0.02 -4.64 16.77
N LYS A 146 0.54 -4.34 15.58
CA LYS A 146 1.98 -4.18 15.35
C LYS A 146 2.57 -3.03 16.18
N THR A 147 1.92 -1.87 16.23
CA THR A 147 2.41 -0.75 17.06
C THR A 147 2.40 -1.10 18.53
N ARG A 148 1.33 -1.75 19.03
CA ARG A 148 1.27 -2.25 20.42
C ARG A 148 2.42 -3.21 20.74
N LEU A 149 2.70 -4.15 19.84
CA LEU A 149 3.80 -5.10 20.03
C LEU A 149 5.15 -4.41 20.04
N LEU A 150 5.36 -3.39 19.20
CA LEU A 150 6.59 -2.60 19.18
C LEU A 150 6.77 -1.80 20.48
N GLU A 151 5.72 -1.14 20.98
CA GLU A 151 5.74 -0.45 22.27
C GLU A 151 6.08 -1.43 23.42
N THR A 152 5.47 -2.62 23.40
CA THR A 152 5.73 -3.64 24.43
C THR A 152 7.18 -4.13 24.39
N LEU A 153 7.77 -4.28 23.19
CA LEU A 153 9.17 -4.66 23.03
C LEU A 153 10.11 -3.56 23.54
N GLU A 154 9.81 -2.31 23.23
CA GLU A 154 10.60 -1.16 23.70
C GLU A 154 10.57 -1.04 25.23
N ASP A 155 9.40 -1.23 25.84
CA ASP A 155 9.23 -1.25 27.30
C ASP A 155 10.04 -2.39 27.93
N GLN A 156 9.97 -3.60 27.38
CA GLN A 156 10.76 -4.74 27.87
C GLN A 156 12.26 -4.49 27.75
N GLU A 157 12.71 -3.89 26.65
CA GLU A 157 14.11 -3.57 26.45
C GLU A 157 14.59 -2.52 27.47
N SER A 158 13.79 -1.49 27.73
CA SER A 158 14.09 -0.47 28.74
C SER A 158 14.22 -1.07 30.14
N MET A 159 13.33 -2.01 30.49
CA MET A 159 13.36 -2.73 31.76
C MET A 159 14.63 -3.58 31.89
N LEU A 160 15.00 -4.33 30.85
CA LEU A 160 16.22 -5.13 30.85
C LEU A 160 17.47 -4.26 30.99
N ARG A 161 17.50 -3.08 30.34
CA ARG A 161 18.60 -2.12 30.50
C ARG A 161 18.70 -1.61 31.93
N ALA A 162 17.57 -1.27 32.56
CA ALA A 162 17.55 -0.81 33.95
C ALA A 162 18.06 -1.90 34.91
N GLN A 163 17.64 -3.15 34.73
CA GLN A 163 18.11 -4.29 35.51
C GLN A 163 19.63 -4.50 35.36
N ARG A 164 20.15 -4.43 34.13
CA ARG A 164 21.60 -4.55 33.89
C ARG A 164 22.39 -3.46 34.61
N ILE A 165 21.93 -2.22 34.56
CA ILE A 165 22.57 -1.10 35.28
C ILE A 165 22.57 -1.36 36.79
N GLN A 166 21.48 -1.90 37.33
CA GLN A 166 21.39 -2.21 38.75
C GLN A 166 22.36 -3.33 39.17
N ILE A 167 22.43 -4.41 38.39
CA ILE A 167 23.38 -5.51 38.62
C ILE A 167 24.82 -4.99 38.56
N GLU A 168 25.16 -4.15 37.58
CA GLU A 168 26.50 -3.56 37.49
C GLU A 168 26.82 -2.68 38.69
N ARG A 169 25.86 -1.89 39.18
CA ARG A 169 26.05 -1.04 40.37
C ARG A 169 26.32 -1.89 41.61
N GLU A 170 25.56 -2.97 41.80
CA GLU A 170 25.76 -3.90 42.92
C GLU A 170 27.11 -4.60 42.82
N ARG A 171 27.50 -5.05 41.62
CA ARG A 171 28.81 -5.64 41.38
C ARG A 171 29.95 -4.68 41.72
N ARG A 172 29.88 -3.42 41.26
CA ARG A 172 30.89 -2.39 41.59
C ARG A 172 30.97 -2.11 43.10
N ARG A 173 29.84 -2.11 43.81
CA ARG A 173 29.80 -1.95 45.27
C ARG A 173 30.47 -3.13 45.98
N ALA A 174 30.20 -4.35 45.54
CA ALA A 174 30.83 -5.56 46.09
C ALA A 174 32.35 -5.57 45.82
N GLU A 175 32.79 -5.23 44.61
CA GLU A 175 34.20 -5.12 44.25
C GLU A 175 34.91 -4.04 45.09
N ALA A 176 34.29 -2.87 45.30
CA ALA A 176 34.84 -1.82 46.16
C ALA A 176 34.95 -2.25 47.63
N ALA A 177 33.96 -2.98 48.16
CA ALA A 177 34.00 -3.53 49.51
C ALA A 177 35.13 -4.56 49.68
N LEU A 178 35.32 -5.44 48.70
CA LEU A 178 36.42 -6.41 48.68
C LEU A 178 37.80 -5.72 48.60
N HIS A 179 37.94 -4.67 47.79
CA HIS A 179 39.17 -3.88 47.73
C HIS A 179 39.53 -3.20 49.06
N LEU A 180 38.53 -2.74 49.83
CA LEU A 180 38.76 -2.19 51.17
C LEU A 180 39.21 -3.26 52.17
N LEU A 181 38.68 -4.48 52.06
CA LEU A 181 39.07 -5.62 52.92
C LEU A 181 40.46 -6.16 52.61
N HIS A 182 40.91 -6.09 51.35
CA HIS A 182 42.24 -6.53 50.92
C HIS A 182 43.31 -5.43 50.94
N ARG A 183 43.01 -4.26 51.50
CA ARG A 183 43.99 -3.19 51.65
C ARG A 183 45.02 -3.60 52.71
N PRO A 184 46.33 -3.68 52.40
CA PRO A 184 47.33 -4.04 53.40
C PRO A 184 47.31 -2.99 54.53
N LEU A 185 47.15 -3.45 55.76
CA LEU A 185 47.23 -2.60 56.95
C LEU A 185 48.62 -1.96 57.01
N PRO A 186 48.73 -0.65 57.25
CA PRO A 186 50.02 -0.02 57.40
C PRO A 186 50.74 -0.67 58.58
N VAL A 187 51.94 -1.19 58.34
CA VAL A 187 52.82 -1.70 59.39
C VAL A 187 53.18 -0.51 60.28
N LEU A 188 52.52 -0.41 61.43
CA LEU A 188 52.87 0.52 62.49
C LEU A 188 54.16 0.01 63.15
N VAL A 189 55.30 0.54 62.69
CA VAL A 189 56.58 0.40 63.36
C VAL A 189 56.56 1.33 64.57
N TRP A 190 56.55 0.75 65.77
CA TRP A 190 56.81 1.45 67.03
C TRP A 190 58.32 1.46 67.31
#